data_AF-A0A7R9IHV4-F1
#
_entry.id   AF-A0A7R9IHV4-F1
#
_cell.length_a   1.000
_cell.length_b   1.000
_cell.length_c   1.000
_cell.angle_alpha   90.00
_cell.angle_beta   90.00
_cell.angle_gamma   90.00
#
_symmetry.space_group_name_H-M   'P 1'
#
loop_
_entity.id
_entity.type
_entity.pdbx_description
1 polymer ?
#
loop_
_entity_poly.entity_id
_entity_poly.type
_entity_poly.pdbx_seq_one_letter_code
_entity_poly.pdbx_strand_id
1 'polypeptide(L)'
;MKTLAIETAPTTDSTGPPEGPVSANTTFNEAPCLRQGGLCLEVVECPEGKLSSQTGLCPDQQNNGVECCFGLSKLERRCNARGGLCRLKADCRSRALWETVAEDCQKDETCCVLVS
;
A
#
# COMPACT_ATOMS: atom_id res chain seq x y z
N MET A 1 22.54 -16.04 -52.50
CA MET A 1 21.79 -17.04 -51.72
C MET A 1 22.46 -17.11 -50.35
N LYS A 2 21.87 -16.83 -49.18
CA LYS A 2 20.56 -16.33 -48.73
C LYS A 2 20.87 -15.52 -47.46
N THR A 3 20.30 -14.33 -47.32
CA THR A 3 20.16 -13.64 -46.04
C THR A 3 18.91 -14.17 -45.36
N LEU A 4 18.98 -14.54 -44.08
CA LEU A 4 17.80 -14.59 -43.21
C LEU A 4 18.14 -13.89 -41.90
N ALA A 5 17.52 -12.74 -41.69
CA ALA A 5 17.39 -12.10 -40.40
C ALA A 5 16.39 -12.91 -39.56
N ILE A 6 16.72 -13.14 -38.29
CA ILE A 6 15.78 -13.66 -37.31
C ILE A 6 15.40 -12.46 -36.44
N GLU A 7 14.22 -11.90 -36.68
CA GLU A 7 13.61 -10.91 -35.79
C GLU A 7 13.20 -11.62 -34.49
N THR A 8 13.81 -11.21 -33.38
CA THR A 8 13.45 -11.66 -32.04
C THR A 8 12.25 -10.86 -31.56
N ALA A 9 11.10 -11.52 -31.38
CA ALA A 9 9.93 -10.92 -30.75
C ALA A 9 10.20 -10.64 -29.25
N PRO A 10 9.78 -9.49 -28.70
CA PRO A 10 9.85 -9.24 -27.26
C PRO A 10 8.68 -9.94 -26.55
N THR A 11 8.95 -11.02 -25.83
CA THR A 11 8.00 -11.61 -24.88
C THR A 11 7.99 -10.77 -23.61
N THR A 12 6.96 -9.93 -23.45
CA THR A 12 6.64 -9.30 -22.17
C THR A 12 5.86 -10.31 -21.32
N ASP A 13 6.59 -11.17 -20.61
CA ASP A 13 6.02 -12.04 -19.57
C ASP A 13 5.96 -11.25 -18.26
N SER A 14 4.93 -10.42 -18.12
CA SER A 14 4.59 -9.76 -16.86
C SER A 14 3.70 -10.69 -16.03
N THR A 15 4.25 -11.81 -15.55
CA THR A 15 3.58 -12.62 -14.53
C THR A 15 3.91 -12.03 -13.15
N GLY A 16 3.16 -11.00 -12.77
CA GLY A 16 3.08 -10.55 -11.37
C GLY A 16 2.37 -11.59 -10.50
N PRO A 17 2.66 -11.66 -9.19
CA PRO A 17 1.96 -12.58 -8.28
C PRO A 17 0.46 -12.26 -8.23
N PRO A 18 -0.40 -13.25 -7.91
CA PRO A 18 -1.84 -13.05 -7.82
C PRO A 18 -2.12 -12.01 -6.72
N GLU A 19 -2.54 -10.82 -7.15
CA GLU A 19 -3.08 -9.80 -6.24
C GLU A 19 -4.27 -10.45 -5.52
N GLY A 20 -4.22 -10.43 -4.18
CA GLY A 20 -5.33 -10.87 -3.34
C GLY A 20 -6.63 -10.12 -3.69
N PRO A 21 -7.77 -10.51 -3.11
CA PRO A 21 -9.07 -9.95 -3.48
C PRO A 21 -9.04 -8.42 -3.44
N VAL A 22 -9.04 -7.82 -4.63
CA VAL A 22 -9.09 -6.38 -4.83
C VAL A 22 -10.47 -5.95 -4.36
N SER A 23 -10.54 -5.29 -3.21
CA SER A 23 -11.78 -4.69 -2.71
C SER A 23 -12.35 -3.79 -3.81
N ALA A 24 -13.56 -4.10 -4.29
CA ALA A 24 -14.17 -3.51 -5.48
C ALA A 24 -14.69 -2.08 -5.28
N ASN A 25 -14.00 -1.29 -4.46
CA ASN A 25 -14.14 0.16 -4.37
C ASN A 25 -12.72 0.75 -4.41
N THR A 26 -12.19 0.94 -5.62
CA THR A 26 -10.82 1.43 -5.81
C THR A 26 -10.75 2.90 -5.40
N THR A 27 -10.45 3.15 -4.14
CA THR A 27 -10.15 4.50 -3.66
C THR A 27 -8.83 4.98 -4.28
N PHE A 28 -8.79 6.22 -4.76
CA PHE A 28 -7.58 6.82 -5.33
C PHE A 28 -7.21 8.13 -4.62
N ASN A 29 -5.92 8.47 -4.64
CA ASN A 29 -5.45 9.70 -4.01
C ASN A 29 -5.71 10.93 -4.89
N GLU A 30 -6.21 11.99 -4.28
CA GLU A 30 -6.53 13.25 -4.95
C GLU A 30 -5.55 14.37 -4.54
N ALA A 31 -5.26 15.27 -5.47
CA ALA A 31 -4.25 16.32 -5.29
C ALA A 31 -4.48 17.21 -4.04
N PRO A 32 -5.72 17.61 -3.67
CA PRO A 32 -5.93 18.43 -2.47
C PRO A 32 -5.49 17.72 -1.19
N CYS A 33 -5.80 16.43 -1.01
CA CYS A 33 -5.37 15.64 0.14
C CYS A 33 -3.86 15.36 0.12
N LEU A 34 -3.30 14.98 -1.04
CA LEU A 34 -1.86 14.71 -1.18
C LEU A 34 -1.00 15.92 -0.82
N ARG A 35 -1.44 17.13 -1.17
CA ARG A 35 -0.73 18.37 -0.82
C ARG A 35 -0.66 18.63 0.70
N GLN A 36 -1.53 18.01 1.48
CA GLN A 36 -1.49 18.05 2.95
C GLN A 36 -0.70 16.88 3.56
N GLY A 37 -0.15 15.98 2.72
CA GLY A 37 0.51 14.76 3.17
C GLY A 37 -0.45 13.66 3.61
N GLY A 38 -1.73 13.74 3.23
CA GLY A 38 -2.74 12.74 3.53
C GLY A 38 -2.93 11.72 2.40
N LEU A 39 -3.81 10.75 2.68
CA LEU A 39 -4.30 9.75 1.74
C LEU A 39 -5.83 9.80 1.71
N CYS A 40 -6.43 9.58 0.53
CA CYS A 40 -7.86 9.40 0.43
C CYS A 40 -8.21 7.98 0.85
N LEU A 41 -9.05 7.84 1.88
CA LEU A 41 -9.52 6.57 2.44
C LEU A 41 -11.01 6.65 2.70
N GLU A 42 -11.71 5.52 2.69
CA GLU A 42 -13.04 5.46 3.30
C GLU A 42 -12.95 5.90 4.77
N VAL A 43 -13.87 6.74 5.23
CA VAL A 43 -13.84 7.30 6.59
C VAL A 43 -13.78 6.19 7.66
N VAL A 44 -14.40 5.05 7.39
CA VAL A 44 -14.38 3.88 8.28
C VAL A 44 -13.00 3.24 8.40
N GLU A 45 -12.13 3.39 7.40
CA GLU A 45 -10.77 2.85 7.39
C GLU A 45 -9.73 3.81 7.99
N CYS A 46 -10.10 5.08 8.15
CA CYS A 46 -9.24 6.11 8.71
C CYS A 46 -8.75 5.72 10.12
N PRO A 47 -7.45 5.86 10.42
CA PRO A 47 -6.97 5.67 11.79
C PRO A 47 -7.61 6.67 12.76
N GLU A 48 -7.75 6.25 14.01
CA GLU A 48 -8.37 7.08 15.05
C GLU A 48 -7.62 8.41 15.22
N GLY A 49 -8.36 9.52 15.22
CA GLY A 49 -7.81 10.86 15.33
C GLY A 49 -6.99 11.34 14.13
N LYS A 50 -7.01 10.61 13.00
CA LYS A 50 -6.27 10.96 11.78
C LYS A 50 -7.14 11.49 10.63
N LEU A 51 -8.46 11.56 10.82
CA LEU A 51 -9.34 12.22 9.85
C LEU A 51 -9.01 13.72 9.79
N SER A 52 -8.88 14.27 8.60
CA SER A 52 -8.62 15.69 8.40
C SER A 52 -9.72 16.55 9.03
N SER A 53 -9.33 17.63 9.71
CA SER A 53 -10.29 18.65 10.17
C SER A 53 -10.88 19.47 9.02
N GLN A 54 -10.19 19.50 7.88
CA GLN A 54 -10.69 20.09 6.64
C GLN A 54 -11.35 18.99 5.80
N THR A 55 -12.67 19.06 5.70
CA THR A 55 -13.46 18.23 4.77
C THR A 55 -13.29 18.71 3.34
N GLY A 56 -13.58 17.85 2.37
CA GLY A 56 -13.59 18.28 0.98
C GLY A 56 -12.33 17.96 0.19
N LEU A 57 -11.40 17.19 0.76
CA LEU A 57 -10.05 17.04 0.20
C LEU A 57 -9.91 15.85 -0.77
N CYS A 58 -10.92 14.98 -0.80
CA CYS A 58 -11.14 13.95 -1.81
C CYS A 58 -12.49 14.21 -2.54
N PRO A 59 -12.62 15.34 -3.28
CA PRO A 59 -13.89 15.77 -3.86
C PRO A 59 -14.56 14.75 -4.79
N ASP A 60 -13.79 14.01 -5.59
CA ASP A 60 -14.38 13.11 -6.60
C ASP A 60 -15.01 11.86 -5.98
N GLN A 61 -14.63 11.51 -4.75
CA GLN A 61 -15.03 10.28 -4.07
C GLN A 61 -15.82 10.51 -2.78
N GLN A 62 -16.13 11.76 -2.45
CA GLN A 62 -16.78 12.14 -1.19
C GLN A 62 -18.16 11.52 -1.00
N ASN A 63 -18.92 11.38 -2.10
CA ASN A 63 -20.22 10.72 -2.11
C ASN A 63 -20.13 9.21 -1.79
N ASN A 64 -18.94 8.62 -1.89
CA ASN A 64 -18.67 7.23 -1.54
C ASN A 64 -18.13 7.10 -0.10
N GLY A 65 -18.20 8.17 0.71
CA GLY A 65 -17.70 8.16 2.08
C GLY A 65 -16.17 8.20 2.19
N VAL A 66 -15.48 8.65 1.15
CA VAL A 66 -14.02 8.83 1.13
C VAL A 66 -13.66 10.25 1.59
N GLU A 67 -12.67 10.37 2.46
CA GLU A 67 -12.14 11.65 2.92
C GLU A 67 -10.63 11.55 3.19
N CYS A 68 -9.97 12.69 3.40
CA CYS A 68 -8.54 12.76 3.64
C CYS A 68 -8.15 12.33 5.06
N CYS A 69 -7.20 11.42 5.14
CA CYS A 69 -6.67 10.83 6.37
C CYS A 69 -5.15 10.96 6.47
N PHE A 70 -4.65 11.24 7.67
CA PHE A 70 -3.21 11.36 7.97
C PHE A 70 -2.62 10.05 8.50
N GLY A 71 -2.63 9.02 7.65
CA GLY A 71 -2.09 7.70 7.95
C GLY A 71 -2.61 6.65 6.99
N LEU A 72 -1.98 5.47 7.02
CA LEU A 72 -2.44 4.32 6.25
C LEU A 72 -3.78 3.81 6.77
N SER A 73 -4.55 3.15 5.92
CA SER A 73 -5.77 2.45 6.33
C SER A 73 -5.50 1.52 7.52
N LYS A 74 -6.40 1.51 8.50
CA LYS A 74 -6.36 0.54 9.60
C LYS A 74 -6.50 -0.91 9.12
N LEU A 75 -6.93 -1.11 7.87
CA LEU A 75 -7.04 -2.39 7.21
C LEU A 75 -5.80 -2.76 6.38
N GLU A 76 -4.79 -1.89 6.24
CA GLU A 76 -3.56 -2.23 5.53
C GLU A 76 -2.82 -3.37 6.24
N ARG A 77 -2.62 -4.50 5.57
CA ARG A 77 -1.95 -5.70 6.12
C ARG A 77 -0.63 -6.03 5.44
N ARG A 78 -0.16 -5.22 4.50
CA ARG A 78 1.11 -5.45 3.82
C ARG A 78 2.23 -4.69 4.52
N CYS A 79 3.32 -5.40 4.80
CA CYS A 79 4.49 -4.88 5.46
C CYS A 79 5.16 -3.77 4.65
N ASN A 80 5.26 -3.96 3.34
CA ASN A 80 5.89 -2.99 2.44
C ASN A 80 5.12 -1.66 2.38
N ALA A 81 3.78 -1.71 2.36
CA ALA A 81 2.90 -0.54 2.36
C ALA A 81 3.01 0.25 3.68
N ARG A 82 3.34 -0.44 4.79
CA ARG A 82 3.65 0.15 6.10
C ARG A 82 5.08 0.68 6.22
N GLY A 83 5.85 0.70 5.14
CA GLY A 83 7.25 1.15 5.16
C GLY A 83 8.20 0.17 5.87
N GLY A 84 7.80 -1.09 5.99
CA GLY A 84 8.59 -2.16 6.59
C GLY A 84 9.22 -3.09 5.56
N LEU A 85 10.06 -3.99 6.07
CA LEU A 85 10.58 -5.13 5.32
C LEU A 85 10.36 -6.42 6.11
N CYS A 86 9.85 -7.45 5.43
CA CYS A 86 9.81 -8.81 5.97
C CYS A 86 11.24 -9.33 6.08
N ARG A 87 11.63 -9.72 7.29
CA ARG A 87 12.94 -10.32 7.59
C ARG A 87 12.80 -11.32 8.72
N LEU A 88 13.80 -12.16 8.91
CA LEU A 88 13.85 -13.05 10.08
C LEU A 88 13.77 -12.24 11.38
N LYS A 89 13.08 -12.79 12.38
CA LYS A 89 12.93 -12.13 13.70
C LYS A 89 14.27 -11.75 14.35
N ALA A 90 15.30 -12.57 14.14
CA ALA A 90 16.66 -12.31 14.65
C ALA A 90 17.31 -11.07 14.01
N ASP A 91 16.92 -10.69 12.80
CA ASP A 91 17.51 -9.58 12.05
C ASP A 91 16.81 -8.24 12.33
N CYS A 92 15.60 -8.27 12.90
CA CYS A 92 14.89 -7.07 13.33
C CYS A 92 15.29 -6.68 14.75
N ARG A 93 16.37 -5.88 14.85
CA ARG A 93 17.14 -5.55 16.07
C ARG A 93 16.33 -5.12 17.30
N SER A 94 15.13 -4.56 17.13
CA SER A 94 14.27 -4.10 18.22
C SER A 94 12.84 -4.58 18.04
N ARG A 95 12.26 -5.15 19.11
CA ARG A 95 10.83 -5.50 19.14
C ARG A 95 9.90 -4.31 18.94
N ALA A 96 10.37 -3.09 19.23
CA ALA A 96 9.59 -1.87 18.99
C ALA A 96 9.32 -1.61 17.51
N LEU A 97 10.10 -2.23 16.60
CA LEU A 97 9.94 -2.10 15.15
C LEU A 97 9.09 -3.24 14.56
N TRP A 98 8.61 -4.17 15.39
CA TRP A 98 7.87 -5.33 14.92
C TRP A 98 6.41 -4.94 14.70
N GLU A 99 5.96 -5.00 13.45
CA GLU A 99 4.55 -4.95 13.10
C GLU A 99 3.98 -6.38 13.05
N THR A 100 2.99 -6.64 13.90
CA THR A 100 2.42 -7.98 14.09
C THR A 100 1.17 -8.22 13.27
N VAL A 101 0.56 -7.16 12.72
CA VAL A 101 -0.65 -7.30 11.90
C VAL A 101 -0.37 -7.51 10.42
N ALA A 102 0.90 -7.51 10.00
CA ALA A 102 1.26 -7.76 8.61
C ALA A 102 1.07 -9.24 8.23
N GLU A 103 0.51 -9.49 7.04
CA GLU A 103 0.09 -10.82 6.57
C GLU A 103 0.87 -11.28 5.33
N ASP A 104 1.74 -10.44 4.78
CA ASP A 104 2.56 -10.71 3.59
C ASP A 104 3.97 -11.26 3.90
N CYS A 105 4.35 -11.37 5.17
CA CYS A 105 5.61 -11.99 5.58
C CYS A 105 5.50 -13.52 5.71
N GLN A 106 6.59 -14.24 5.46
CA GLN A 106 6.63 -15.69 5.60
C GLN A 106 6.55 -16.13 7.09
N LYS A 107 6.28 -17.42 7.34
CA LYS A 107 5.99 -17.99 8.67
C LYS A 107 7.04 -17.68 9.76
N ASP A 108 8.30 -17.53 9.39
CA ASP A 108 9.42 -17.25 10.31
C ASP A 108 9.96 -15.81 10.22
N GLU A 109 9.30 -14.99 9.42
CA GLU A 109 9.60 -13.57 9.28
C GLU A 109 8.72 -12.71 10.20
N THR A 110 9.13 -11.47 10.37
CA THR A 110 8.33 -10.41 10.99
C THR A 110 8.42 -9.16 10.13
N CYS A 111 7.38 -8.34 10.13
CA CYS A 111 7.46 -7.05 9.49
C CYS A 111 8.28 -6.10 10.36
N CYS A 112 9.46 -5.72 9.87
CA CYS A 112 10.34 -4.78 10.54
C CYS A 112 10.14 -3.37 9.95
N VAL A 113 9.41 -2.51 10.64
CA VAL A 113 9.12 -1.13 10.20
C VAL A 113 10.38 -0.29 10.30
N LEU A 114 10.74 0.39 9.21
CA LEU A 114 12.00 1.14 9.10
C LEU A 114 11.85 2.64 9.30
N VAL A 115 10.61 3.13 9.37
CA VAL A 115 10.26 4.54 9.49
C VAL A 115 9.32 4.68 10.68
N SER A 116 9.76 5.40 11.71
CA SER A 116 9.03 5.62 12.97
C SER A 116 8.76 7.10 13.19
#